data_AF-K5ZPR9-F1
#
_entry.id   AF-K5ZPR9-F1
#
_cell.length_a   1.000
_cell.length_b   1.000
_cell.length_c   1.000
_cell.angle_alpha   90.00
_cell.angle_beta   90.00
_cell.angle_gamma   90.00
#
_symmetry.space_group_name_H-M   'P 1'
#
loop_
_entity.id
_entity.type
_entity.pdbx_description
1 polymer ?
#
loop_
_entity_poly.entity_id
_entity_poly.type
_entity_poly.pdbx_seq_one_letter_code
_entity_poly.pdbx_strand_id
1 'polypeptide(L)'
;MKKLAAPLLILFFIMLNLLSCDGLDENYSSNPNHRLSFSVDTLSFDTVFTTIGSATKEFMIYNRNDQPLLISEIMLASGEETGFRINVDGRKGDHFQNVRIQADDSLYVFVEVTVNPNASNQPLLVDDSVIFTTNGIKQSVRLEAYGQNVNLYKNGLILTQDTHFTAERPYLIYDSLVISPNITLNIDPGAIFYMHDTAKVITYGTLLAKGTREKPIVFRGDRLDFILNDILPYDRTPSQWGGIFFRPESYHNIMDNVIVRNGKTGLTFEKSSPGESKLKLSNSQITNMGENLFFALNCNIEVTNTELTNAGGGVVVLIGGEYRFIHCTLANFMTLEKRNTSCLTMANNANKEAYPLKATFDNCIIDGSFAAGKEEYKGELNLSVDDAAPFEYLFNHCVVKTNGSNNDHFKEVLFTNVSPSYRLKGGEKNKYRFDFRPDSLTTLGVGKADIFVTQQYPVDRYGINRLTNDGPDIGAYEFVPKEDETK
;
A
#
# COMPACT_ATOMS: atom_id res chain seq x y z
N MET A 1 65.24 -28.87 -45.46
CA MET A 1 64.47 -29.25 -44.25
C MET A 1 63.37 -28.26 -43.82
N LYS A 2 63.22 -27.05 -44.43
CA LYS A 2 62.21 -26.06 -43.99
C LYS A 2 60.80 -26.18 -44.61
N LYS A 3 60.56 -27.06 -45.61
CA LYS A 3 59.27 -27.14 -46.33
C LYS A 3 58.26 -28.17 -45.79
N LEU A 4 58.66 -29.00 -44.82
CA LEU A 4 57.78 -30.03 -44.22
C LEU A 4 57.30 -29.68 -42.80
N ALA A 5 57.86 -28.65 -42.16
CA ALA A 5 57.51 -28.28 -40.79
C ALA A 5 56.13 -27.61 -40.67
N ALA A 6 55.77 -26.74 -41.62
CA ALA A 6 54.47 -26.04 -41.62
C ALA A 6 53.26 -26.99 -41.79
N PRO A 7 53.23 -27.94 -42.76
CA PRO A 7 52.10 -28.87 -42.86
C PRO A 7 52.02 -29.84 -41.68
N LEU A 8 53.15 -30.24 -41.08
CA LEU A 8 53.13 -31.08 -39.87
C LEU A 8 52.58 -30.34 -38.65
N LEU A 9 52.90 -29.05 -38.50
CA LEU A 9 52.42 -28.22 -37.39
C LEU A 9 50.91 -27.95 -37.49
N ILE A 10 50.40 -27.76 -38.71
CA ILE A 10 48.97 -27.63 -38.98
C ILE A 10 48.25 -28.94 -38.72
N LEU A 11 48.81 -30.09 -39.14
CA LEU A 11 48.22 -31.40 -38.86
C LEU A 11 48.23 -31.72 -37.36
N PHE A 12 49.27 -31.30 -36.63
CA PHE A 12 49.36 -31.43 -35.18
C PHE A 12 48.36 -30.52 -34.45
N PHE A 13 48.14 -29.28 -34.90
CA PHE A 13 47.09 -28.41 -34.36
C PHE A 13 45.68 -28.93 -34.68
N ILE A 14 45.46 -29.51 -35.87
CA ILE A 14 44.18 -30.16 -36.22
C ILE A 14 43.95 -31.40 -35.34
N MET A 15 44.99 -32.21 -35.08
CA MET A 15 44.91 -33.35 -34.15
C MET A 15 44.72 -32.93 -32.69
N LEU A 16 45.27 -31.79 -32.25
CA LEU A 16 45.02 -31.21 -30.93
C LEU A 16 43.58 -30.68 -30.77
N ASN A 17 42.94 -30.22 -31.86
CA ASN A 17 41.53 -29.83 -31.86
C ASN A 17 40.58 -31.05 -31.89
N LEU A 18 41.05 -32.21 -32.38
CA LEU A 18 40.27 -33.46 -32.37
C LEU A 18 40.34 -34.22 -31.03
N LEU A 19 41.25 -33.84 -30.13
CA LEU A 19 41.33 -34.37 -28.75
C LEU A 19 40.55 -33.52 -27.72
N SER A 20 39.84 -32.48 -28.17
CA SER A 20 39.09 -31.56 -27.29
C SER A 20 37.59 -31.90 -27.18
N CYS A 21 37.14 -33.06 -27.65
CA CYS A 21 35.70 -33.35 -27.64
C CYS A 21 35.32 -34.82 -27.40
N ASP A 22 36.13 -35.55 -26.63
CA ASP A 22 35.76 -36.89 -26.13
C ASP A 22 35.85 -36.87 -24.60
N GLY A 23 34.73 -36.56 -23.93
CA GLY A 23 34.67 -36.50 -22.47
C GLY A 23 33.44 -35.83 -21.85
N LEU A 24 32.29 -35.82 -22.54
CA LEU A 24 31.01 -35.39 -21.95
C LEU A 24 29.95 -36.49 -22.02
N ASP A 25 30.34 -37.75 -21.82
CA ASP A 25 29.43 -38.68 -21.14
C ASP A 25 29.36 -38.18 -19.69
N GLU A 26 28.40 -37.29 -19.42
CA GLU A 26 28.16 -36.74 -18.09
C GLU A 26 27.87 -37.90 -17.13
N ASN A 27 28.87 -38.30 -16.33
CA ASN A 27 28.70 -39.27 -15.27
C ASN A 27 27.86 -38.63 -14.16
N TYR A 28 26.53 -38.71 -14.29
CA TYR A 28 25.62 -38.31 -13.23
C TYR A 28 25.81 -39.24 -12.03
N SER A 29 25.86 -38.64 -10.83
CA SER A 29 25.89 -39.45 -9.61
C SER A 29 24.62 -40.29 -9.51
N SER A 30 24.78 -41.58 -9.22
CA SER A 30 23.69 -42.50 -8.86
C SER A 30 23.59 -42.72 -7.34
N ASN A 31 24.37 -41.98 -6.54
CA ASN A 31 24.39 -42.10 -5.08
C ASN A 31 23.07 -41.56 -4.49
N PRO A 32 22.28 -42.38 -3.77
CA PRO A 32 21.03 -41.94 -3.13
C PRO A 32 21.21 -40.86 -2.05
N ASN A 33 22.44 -40.64 -1.59
CA ASN A 33 22.76 -39.56 -0.65
C ASN A 33 22.99 -38.22 -1.35
N HIS A 34 23.21 -38.19 -2.67
CA HIS A 34 23.29 -36.93 -3.41
C HIS A 34 21.87 -36.46 -3.71
N ARG A 35 21.38 -35.56 -2.86
CA ARG A 35 20.00 -35.06 -2.87
C ARG A 35 19.94 -33.63 -3.38
N LEU A 36 18.76 -33.25 -3.86
CA LEU A 36 18.46 -31.86 -4.16
C LEU A 36 18.20 -31.09 -2.86
N SER A 37 18.51 -29.81 -2.88
CA SER A 37 18.05 -28.85 -1.87
C SER A 37 17.14 -27.82 -2.53
N PHE A 38 16.20 -27.26 -1.79
CA PHE A 38 15.25 -26.28 -2.31
C PHE A 38 15.37 -24.97 -1.53
N SER A 39 15.08 -23.84 -2.18
CA SER A 39 15.06 -22.55 -1.49
C SER A 39 13.90 -22.42 -0.48
N VAL A 40 12.85 -23.23 -0.65
CA VAL A 40 11.67 -23.30 0.23
C VAL A 40 11.17 -24.73 0.35
N ASP A 41 10.47 -25.03 1.45
CA ASP A 41 9.71 -26.27 1.65
C ASP A 41 8.25 -26.11 1.19
N THR A 42 7.68 -24.92 1.39
CA THR A 42 6.34 -24.53 0.94
C THR A 42 6.40 -23.21 0.18
N LEU A 43 5.79 -23.18 -1.01
CA LEU A 43 5.55 -21.97 -1.78
C LEU A 43 4.08 -21.57 -1.63
N SER A 44 3.81 -20.63 -0.73
CA SER A 44 2.47 -20.13 -0.45
C SER A 44 2.14 -18.92 -1.33
N PHE A 45 0.97 -18.93 -1.96
CA PHE A 45 0.32 -17.77 -2.55
C PHE A 45 -0.68 -17.26 -1.53
N ASP A 46 -0.67 -15.95 -1.26
CA ASP A 46 -1.62 -15.35 -0.32
C ASP A 46 -3.03 -15.35 -0.94
N THR A 47 -3.79 -14.27 -0.73
CA THR A 47 -5.09 -14.12 -1.37
C THR A 47 -4.92 -14.03 -2.90
N VAL A 48 -5.49 -14.99 -3.62
CA VAL A 48 -5.58 -15.01 -5.08
C VAL A 48 -7.03 -14.77 -5.47
N PHE A 49 -7.31 -13.76 -6.29
CA PHE A 49 -8.67 -13.58 -6.79
C PHE A 49 -9.03 -14.71 -7.74
N THR A 50 -10.13 -15.39 -7.43
CA THR A 50 -10.65 -16.47 -8.27
C THR A 50 -10.87 -15.95 -9.69
N THR A 51 -10.62 -16.78 -10.72
CA THR A 51 -10.78 -16.49 -12.17
C THR A 51 -9.74 -15.61 -12.86
N ILE A 52 -8.80 -14.98 -12.13
CA ILE A 52 -7.86 -14.00 -12.72
C ILE A 52 -6.44 -14.56 -12.86
N GLY A 53 -6.05 -15.48 -11.97
CA GLY A 53 -4.67 -15.97 -11.87
C GLY A 53 -3.86 -15.17 -10.85
N SER A 54 -2.85 -15.80 -10.28
CA SER A 54 -1.91 -15.19 -9.34
C SER A 54 -0.79 -14.44 -10.07
N ALA A 55 -0.03 -13.63 -9.33
CA ALA A 55 1.34 -13.32 -9.72
C ALA A 55 2.19 -14.61 -9.79
N THR A 56 3.22 -14.62 -10.63
CA THR A 56 4.20 -15.70 -10.68
C THR A 56 5.10 -15.66 -9.43
N LYS A 57 5.23 -16.78 -8.74
CA LYS A 57 6.25 -16.95 -7.69
C LYS A 57 7.33 -17.92 -8.18
N GLU A 58 8.50 -17.85 -7.57
CA GLU A 58 9.62 -18.73 -7.93
C GLU A 58 10.21 -19.41 -6.70
N PHE A 59 10.78 -20.58 -6.92
CA PHE A 59 11.74 -21.19 -6.01
C PHE A 59 12.88 -21.82 -6.81
N MET A 60 13.99 -22.06 -6.13
CA MET A 60 15.18 -22.64 -6.75
C MET A 60 15.39 -24.07 -6.29
N ILE A 61 15.81 -24.90 -7.25
CA ILE A 61 16.39 -26.23 -7.01
C ILE A 61 17.91 -26.05 -6.99
N TYR A 62 18.58 -26.64 -6.00
CA TYR A 62 20.04 -26.62 -5.91
C TYR A 62 20.60 -28.03 -5.94
N ASN A 63 21.65 -28.22 -6.73
CA ASN A 63 22.58 -29.31 -6.55
C ASN A 63 23.77 -28.81 -5.74
N ARG A 64 23.78 -29.08 -4.43
CA ARG A 64 24.89 -28.72 -3.53
C ARG A 64 25.98 -29.81 -3.47
N ASN A 65 25.89 -30.80 -4.35
CA ASN A 65 26.85 -31.90 -4.42
C ASN A 65 27.93 -31.55 -5.44
N ASP A 66 29.09 -32.18 -5.29
CA ASP A 66 30.28 -32.02 -6.14
C ASP A 66 30.23 -32.81 -7.46
N GLN A 67 29.10 -33.45 -7.74
CA GLN A 67 28.85 -34.22 -8.96
C GLN A 67 27.54 -33.78 -9.62
N PRO A 68 27.44 -33.79 -10.96
CA PRO A 68 26.21 -33.48 -11.66
C PRO A 68 25.12 -34.50 -11.32
N LEU A 69 23.86 -34.05 -11.33
CA LEU A 69 22.69 -34.87 -11.08
C LEU A 69 21.75 -34.88 -12.28
N LEU A 70 21.12 -36.02 -12.49
CA LEU A 70 20.00 -36.17 -13.41
C LEU A 70 18.71 -36.31 -12.60
N ILE A 71 17.89 -35.28 -12.67
CA ILE A 71 16.53 -35.33 -12.12
C ILE A 71 15.70 -36.13 -13.13
N SER A 72 15.41 -37.38 -12.78
CA SER A 72 14.72 -38.30 -13.68
C SER A 72 13.30 -37.82 -13.99
N GLU A 73 12.65 -37.19 -13.01
CA GLU A 73 11.29 -36.67 -13.14
C GLU A 73 11.06 -35.44 -12.26
N ILE A 74 10.36 -34.45 -12.82
CA ILE A 74 9.75 -33.34 -12.10
C ILE A 74 8.28 -33.33 -12.51
N MET A 75 7.36 -33.41 -11.55
CA MET A 75 5.93 -33.43 -11.85
C MET A 75 5.12 -32.60 -10.85
N LEU A 76 4.06 -31.94 -11.35
CA LEU A 76 3.00 -31.39 -10.52
C LEU A 76 2.05 -32.52 -10.12
N ALA A 77 1.83 -32.73 -8.81
CA ALA A 77 1.21 -33.96 -8.31
C ALA A 77 -0.21 -34.17 -8.82
N SER A 78 -1.00 -33.10 -8.92
CA SER A 78 -2.37 -33.13 -9.48
C SER A 78 -2.45 -32.65 -10.94
N GLY A 79 -1.33 -32.52 -11.65
CA GLY A 79 -1.32 -31.86 -12.96
C GLY A 79 -1.92 -30.45 -12.87
N GLU A 80 -2.62 -29.99 -13.91
CA GLU A 80 -3.27 -28.67 -13.90
C GLU A 80 -4.65 -28.65 -13.20
N GLU A 81 -5.11 -29.75 -12.58
CA GLU A 81 -6.48 -29.86 -12.03
C GLU A 81 -6.75 -28.88 -10.86
N THR A 82 -5.73 -28.64 -10.03
CA THR A 82 -5.75 -27.70 -8.91
C THR A 82 -5.61 -26.24 -9.36
N GLY A 83 -5.37 -26.01 -10.66
CA GLY A 83 -5.14 -24.70 -11.25
C GLY A 83 -3.71 -24.18 -11.12
N PHE A 84 -2.81 -24.92 -10.46
CA PHE A 84 -1.38 -24.65 -10.46
C PHE A 84 -0.76 -24.96 -11.83
N ARG A 85 0.23 -24.16 -12.22
CA ARG A 85 1.03 -24.33 -13.44
C ARG A 85 2.47 -24.04 -13.10
N ILE A 86 3.38 -24.85 -13.64
CA ILE A 86 4.82 -24.69 -13.40
C ILE A 86 5.60 -24.50 -14.69
N ASN A 87 6.74 -23.82 -14.56
CA ASN A 87 7.77 -23.72 -15.56
C ASN A 87 9.11 -24.05 -14.90
N VAL A 88 9.84 -25.01 -15.46
CA VAL A 88 11.14 -25.44 -14.96
C VAL A 88 12.21 -25.03 -15.97
N ASP A 89 13.11 -24.15 -15.54
CA ASP A 89 14.25 -23.65 -16.33
C ASP A 89 13.86 -23.20 -17.74
N GLY A 90 12.80 -22.39 -17.84
CA GLY A 90 12.28 -21.83 -19.07
C GLY A 90 11.28 -22.72 -19.83
N ARG A 91 11.06 -23.97 -19.40
CA ARG A 91 10.13 -24.91 -20.04
C ARG A 91 8.82 -24.99 -19.27
N LYS A 92 7.70 -24.70 -19.91
CA LYS A 92 6.35 -24.86 -19.33
C LYS A 92 5.86 -26.31 -19.48
N GLY A 93 5.22 -26.82 -18.44
CA GLY A 93 4.63 -28.16 -18.41
C GLY A 93 4.23 -28.55 -16.99
N ASP A 94 3.49 -29.62 -16.84
CA ASP A 94 3.17 -30.27 -15.56
C ASP A 94 4.04 -31.51 -15.30
N HIS A 95 4.80 -31.94 -16.32
CA HIS A 95 5.68 -33.11 -16.28
C HIS A 95 6.95 -32.85 -17.10
N PHE A 96 8.11 -33.18 -16.50
CA PHE A 96 9.43 -33.04 -17.11
C PHE A 96 10.26 -34.27 -16.80
N GLN A 97 11.07 -34.70 -17.77
CA GLN A 97 11.95 -35.86 -17.62
C GLN A 97 13.39 -35.50 -17.96
N ASN A 98 14.32 -36.21 -17.31
CA ASN A 98 15.75 -36.15 -17.59
C ASN A 98 16.29 -34.69 -17.56
N VAL A 99 15.91 -33.95 -16.52
CA VAL A 99 16.35 -32.57 -16.30
C VAL A 99 17.74 -32.61 -15.65
N ARG A 100 18.71 -31.96 -16.28
CA ARG A 100 20.12 -31.98 -15.86
C ARG A 100 20.40 -30.79 -14.95
N ILE A 101 21.23 -31.00 -13.93
CA ILE A 101 21.76 -29.93 -13.08
C ILE A 101 23.23 -30.22 -12.76
N GLN A 102 24.11 -29.26 -13.06
CA GLN A 102 25.55 -29.43 -12.86
C GLN A 102 25.91 -29.44 -11.36
N ALA A 103 27.13 -29.87 -11.03
CA ALA A 103 27.67 -29.76 -9.68
C ALA A 103 27.66 -28.29 -9.23
N ASP A 104 27.28 -28.05 -7.97
CA ASP A 104 27.20 -26.71 -7.36
C ASP A 104 26.31 -25.70 -8.13
N ASP A 105 25.36 -26.18 -8.93
CA ASP A 105 24.49 -25.37 -9.79
C ASP A 105 23.03 -25.34 -9.29
N SER A 106 22.19 -24.55 -9.97
CA SER A 106 20.80 -24.31 -9.61
C SER A 106 19.87 -24.13 -10.80
N LEU A 107 18.58 -24.44 -10.61
CA LEU A 107 17.53 -24.24 -11.60
C LEU A 107 16.39 -23.42 -11.00
N TYR A 108 15.76 -22.59 -11.83
CA TYR A 108 14.53 -21.87 -11.46
C TYR A 108 13.28 -22.72 -11.71
N VAL A 109 12.34 -22.66 -10.78
CA VAL A 109 10.97 -23.12 -10.96
C VAL A 109 10.03 -21.95 -10.73
N PHE A 110 9.31 -21.56 -11.78
CA PHE A 110 8.26 -20.56 -11.71
C PHE A 110 6.90 -21.24 -11.56
N VAL A 111 6.05 -20.70 -10.71
CA VAL A 111 4.74 -21.24 -10.35
C VAL A 111 3.69 -20.14 -10.42
N GLU A 112 2.54 -20.46 -11.00
CA GLU A 112 1.34 -19.63 -11.02
C GLU A 112 0.13 -20.48 -10.64
N VAL A 113 -0.95 -19.84 -10.16
CA VAL A 113 -2.20 -20.53 -9.83
C VAL A 113 -3.41 -19.71 -10.30
N THR A 114 -4.39 -20.37 -10.89
CA THR A 114 -5.72 -19.77 -11.13
C THR A 114 -6.76 -20.57 -10.35
N VAL A 115 -7.21 -20.02 -9.23
CA VAL A 115 -8.21 -20.69 -8.39
C VAL A 115 -9.60 -20.57 -9.02
N ASN A 116 -10.28 -21.71 -9.16
CA ASN A 116 -11.66 -21.77 -9.61
C ASN A 116 -12.61 -21.29 -8.48
N PRO A 117 -13.58 -20.42 -8.78
CA PRO A 117 -14.53 -19.94 -7.78
C PRO A 117 -15.47 -21.06 -7.34
N ASN A 118 -15.85 -21.05 -6.06
CA ASN A 118 -16.93 -21.88 -5.53
C ASN A 118 -18.14 -21.00 -5.17
N ALA A 119 -19.23 -21.61 -4.66
CA ALA A 119 -20.42 -20.87 -4.24
C ALA A 119 -20.28 -20.19 -2.85
N SER A 120 -19.20 -20.45 -2.12
CA SER A 120 -18.96 -19.89 -0.79
C SER A 120 -18.36 -18.49 -0.87
N ASN A 121 -18.69 -17.63 0.09
CA ASN A 121 -18.05 -16.31 0.21
C ASN A 121 -16.74 -16.37 1.02
N GLN A 122 -16.41 -17.51 1.61
CA GLN A 122 -15.18 -17.69 2.39
C GLN A 122 -13.98 -18.04 1.48
N PRO A 123 -12.76 -17.60 1.83
CA PRO A 123 -11.55 -18.02 1.15
C PRO A 123 -11.42 -19.55 1.05
N LEU A 124 -11.02 -20.04 -0.10
CA LEU A 124 -10.78 -21.46 -0.37
C LEU A 124 -9.28 -21.75 -0.34
N LEU A 125 -8.83 -22.65 0.54
CA LEU A 125 -7.47 -23.19 0.45
C LEU A 125 -7.40 -24.20 -0.71
N VAL A 126 -6.42 -24.01 -1.59
CA VAL A 126 -6.06 -24.94 -2.66
C VAL A 126 -4.60 -25.36 -2.43
N ASP A 127 -4.34 -26.66 -2.44
CA ASP A 127 -3.01 -27.23 -2.20
C ASP A 127 -2.60 -28.21 -3.30
N ASP A 128 -1.31 -28.28 -3.56
CA ASP A 128 -0.67 -29.23 -4.49
C ASP A 128 0.81 -29.43 -4.08
N SER A 129 1.60 -30.13 -4.87
CA SER A 129 3.04 -30.29 -4.67
C SER A 129 3.78 -30.50 -5.98
N VAL A 130 4.99 -29.95 -6.08
CA VAL A 130 5.94 -30.32 -7.14
C VAL A 130 6.81 -31.44 -6.60
N ILE A 131 6.79 -32.61 -7.25
CA ILE A 131 7.51 -33.81 -6.87
C ILE A 131 8.75 -33.94 -7.76
N PHE A 132 9.90 -34.17 -7.14
CA PHE A 132 11.20 -34.38 -7.76
C PHE A 132 11.68 -35.80 -7.50
N THR A 133 12.06 -36.52 -8.55
CA THR A 133 12.70 -37.84 -8.43
C THR A 133 14.15 -37.74 -8.89
N THR A 134 15.11 -38.10 -8.03
CA THR A 134 16.55 -38.11 -8.33
C THR A 134 17.19 -39.29 -7.61
N ASN A 135 17.98 -40.11 -8.31
CA ASN A 135 18.63 -41.31 -7.75
C ASN A 135 17.67 -42.25 -7.00
N GLY A 136 16.43 -42.36 -7.48
CA GLY A 136 15.37 -43.17 -6.87
C GLY A 136 14.74 -42.57 -5.60
N ILE A 137 15.18 -41.39 -5.17
CA ILE A 137 14.62 -40.65 -4.02
C ILE A 137 13.60 -39.63 -4.52
N LYS A 138 12.45 -39.59 -3.85
CA LYS A 138 11.43 -38.55 -4.06
C LYS A 138 11.55 -37.46 -3.01
N GLN A 139 11.53 -36.21 -3.46
CA GLN A 139 11.42 -35.01 -2.64
C GLN A 139 10.27 -34.15 -3.17
N SER A 140 9.73 -33.25 -2.37
CA SER A 140 8.63 -32.38 -2.79
C SER A 140 8.76 -30.98 -2.23
N VAL A 141 8.25 -30.02 -3.00
CA VAL A 141 7.95 -28.67 -2.52
C VAL A 141 6.44 -28.51 -2.53
N ARG A 142 5.85 -28.13 -1.39
CA ARG A 142 4.40 -27.95 -1.25
C ARG A 142 3.98 -26.63 -1.89
N LEU A 143 2.83 -26.63 -2.56
CA LEU A 143 2.18 -25.44 -3.09
C LEU A 143 0.88 -25.20 -2.34
N GLU A 144 0.58 -23.95 -1.98
CA GLU A 144 -0.71 -23.60 -1.39
C GLU A 144 -1.18 -22.21 -1.82
N ALA A 145 -2.49 -22.00 -1.94
CA ALA A 145 -3.09 -20.73 -2.33
C ALA A 145 -4.44 -20.50 -1.64
N TYR A 146 -4.76 -19.25 -1.30
CA TYR A 146 -6.07 -18.88 -0.74
C TYR A 146 -6.92 -18.13 -1.78
N GLY A 147 -7.86 -18.83 -2.42
CA GLY A 147 -8.78 -18.25 -3.40
C GLY A 147 -9.84 -17.36 -2.75
N GLN A 148 -9.90 -16.08 -3.09
CA GLN A 148 -10.96 -15.15 -2.66
C GLN A 148 -11.92 -14.86 -3.81
N ASN A 149 -13.18 -15.16 -3.54
CA ASN A 149 -14.31 -14.80 -4.39
C ASN A 149 -14.57 -13.28 -4.33
N VAL A 150 -14.73 -12.64 -5.48
CA VAL A 150 -14.96 -11.17 -5.60
C VAL A 150 -16.14 -10.84 -6.51
N ASN A 151 -16.69 -9.64 -6.37
CA ASN A 151 -17.55 -9.00 -7.36
C ASN A 151 -16.65 -8.34 -8.41
N LEU A 152 -16.47 -9.00 -9.56
CA LEU A 152 -15.51 -8.58 -10.60
C LEU A 152 -16.17 -7.66 -11.63
N TYR A 153 -15.60 -6.46 -11.80
CA TYR A 153 -16.01 -5.47 -12.79
C TYR A 153 -14.86 -5.14 -13.75
N LYS A 154 -14.64 -6.01 -14.75
CA LYS A 154 -13.54 -5.88 -15.74
C LYS A 154 -13.59 -4.58 -16.55
N ASN A 155 -14.79 -4.14 -16.93
CA ASN A 155 -15.02 -2.95 -17.74
C ASN A 155 -15.46 -1.74 -16.89
N GLY A 156 -15.18 -1.79 -15.59
CA GLY A 156 -15.70 -0.79 -14.64
C GLY A 156 -17.19 -0.95 -14.37
N LEU A 157 -17.73 0.00 -13.64
CA LEU A 157 -19.12 0.03 -13.20
C LEU A 157 -19.61 1.47 -13.14
N ILE A 158 -20.68 1.78 -13.87
CA ILE A 158 -21.37 3.06 -13.82
C ILE A 158 -22.70 2.86 -13.11
N LEU A 159 -22.88 3.50 -11.97
CA LEU A 159 -24.13 3.47 -11.21
C LEU A 159 -25.07 4.54 -11.73
N THR A 160 -26.17 4.12 -12.35
CA THR A 160 -27.21 5.00 -12.93
C THR A 160 -28.48 5.05 -12.10
N GLN A 161 -28.50 4.37 -10.96
CA GLN A 161 -29.58 4.36 -9.98
C GLN A 161 -28.97 4.19 -8.58
N ASP A 162 -29.71 4.61 -7.55
CA ASP A 162 -29.30 4.41 -6.17
C ASP A 162 -28.92 2.95 -5.92
N THR A 163 -27.77 2.76 -5.30
CA THR A 163 -27.13 1.45 -5.18
C THR A 163 -26.61 1.25 -3.77
N HIS A 164 -26.71 0.00 -3.31
CA HIS A 164 -26.22 -0.42 -2.00
C HIS A 164 -25.18 -1.53 -2.18
N PHE A 165 -23.97 -1.32 -1.68
CA PHE A 165 -22.89 -2.30 -1.66
C PHE A 165 -22.74 -2.92 -0.28
N THR A 166 -22.78 -4.25 -0.22
CA THR A 166 -22.68 -5.03 1.01
C THR A 166 -21.24 -5.48 1.25
N ALA A 167 -20.95 -5.91 2.48
CA ALA A 167 -19.65 -6.48 2.83
C ALA A 167 -19.54 -8.00 2.60
N GLU A 168 -20.49 -8.62 1.89
CA GLU A 168 -20.51 -10.08 1.69
C GLU A 168 -19.35 -10.59 0.84
N ARG A 169 -18.93 -9.80 -0.16
CA ARG A 169 -17.81 -10.09 -1.06
C ARG A 169 -17.05 -8.81 -1.39
N PRO A 170 -15.70 -8.86 -1.47
CA PRO A 170 -14.93 -7.73 -1.94
C PRO A 170 -15.28 -7.37 -3.40
N TYR A 171 -15.08 -6.11 -3.75
CA TYR A 171 -15.29 -5.57 -5.09
C TYR A 171 -13.93 -5.44 -5.78
N LEU A 172 -13.76 -6.03 -6.97
CA LEU A 172 -12.56 -5.89 -7.78
C LEU A 172 -12.87 -5.07 -9.03
N ILE A 173 -12.36 -3.85 -9.07
CA ILE A 173 -12.65 -2.84 -10.09
C ILE A 173 -11.43 -2.66 -10.99
N TYR A 174 -11.55 -3.01 -12.27
CA TYR A 174 -10.45 -2.91 -13.24
C TYR A 174 -10.35 -1.54 -13.91
N ASP A 175 -11.48 -0.99 -14.36
CA ASP A 175 -11.49 0.31 -15.04
C ASP A 175 -11.83 1.44 -14.07
N SER A 176 -13.09 1.64 -13.70
CA SER A 176 -13.47 2.63 -12.67
C SER A 176 -14.86 2.36 -12.11
N LEU A 177 -15.10 2.81 -10.89
CA LEU A 177 -16.44 2.93 -10.29
C LEU A 177 -16.92 4.38 -10.45
N VAL A 178 -18.01 4.59 -11.17
CA VAL A 178 -18.59 5.91 -11.40
C VAL A 178 -19.97 6.00 -10.76
N ILE A 179 -20.15 6.99 -9.88
CA ILE A 179 -21.45 7.33 -9.28
C ILE A 179 -22.01 8.49 -10.08
N SER A 180 -23.06 8.24 -10.88
CA SER A 180 -23.65 9.25 -11.77
C SER A 180 -24.28 10.42 -11.00
N PRO A 181 -24.54 11.57 -11.65
CA PRO A 181 -25.24 12.69 -11.02
C PRO A 181 -26.58 12.26 -10.40
N ASN A 182 -26.90 12.82 -9.23
CA ASN A 182 -28.12 12.53 -8.47
C ASN A 182 -28.27 11.08 -7.97
N ILE A 183 -27.23 10.25 -8.10
CA ILE A 183 -27.22 8.88 -7.61
C ILE A 183 -26.50 8.80 -6.27
N THR A 184 -27.05 8.04 -5.35
CA THR A 184 -26.42 7.72 -4.06
C THR A 184 -25.87 6.31 -4.06
N LEU A 185 -24.58 6.17 -3.73
CA LEU A 185 -23.98 4.90 -3.37
C LEU A 185 -23.86 4.79 -1.85
N ASN A 186 -24.52 3.79 -1.26
CA ASN A 186 -24.36 3.43 0.14
C ASN A 186 -23.49 2.17 0.27
N ILE A 187 -22.54 2.17 1.21
CA ILE A 187 -21.57 1.08 1.40
C ILE A 187 -21.61 0.64 2.86
N ASP A 188 -21.84 -0.66 3.07
CA ASP A 188 -21.88 -1.27 4.40
C ASP A 188 -20.50 -1.35 5.10
N PRO A 189 -20.48 -1.34 6.45
CA PRO A 189 -19.27 -1.61 7.21
C PRO A 189 -18.59 -2.92 6.83
N GLY A 190 -17.28 -2.85 6.59
CA GLY A 190 -16.43 -4.01 6.27
C GLY A 190 -16.30 -4.31 4.78
N ALA A 191 -16.93 -3.53 3.90
CA ALA A 191 -16.73 -3.68 2.46
C ALA A 191 -15.26 -3.37 2.06
N ILE A 192 -14.72 -4.16 1.14
CA ILE A 192 -13.34 -4.01 0.63
C ILE A 192 -13.38 -3.82 -0.88
N PHE A 193 -12.70 -2.79 -1.37
CA PHE A 193 -12.52 -2.48 -2.77
C PHE A 193 -11.05 -2.68 -3.14
N TYR A 194 -10.82 -3.64 -4.03
CA TYR A 194 -9.57 -3.86 -4.73
C TYR A 194 -9.63 -3.11 -6.06
N MET A 195 -8.75 -2.13 -6.21
CA MET A 195 -8.66 -1.26 -7.36
C MET A 195 -7.47 -1.68 -8.20
N HIS A 196 -7.70 -2.01 -9.47
CA HIS A 196 -6.63 -2.32 -10.39
C HIS A 196 -5.79 -1.09 -10.73
N ASP A 197 -4.63 -1.30 -11.37
CA ASP A 197 -3.77 -0.21 -11.83
C ASP A 197 -4.57 0.82 -12.63
N THR A 198 -4.33 2.10 -12.32
CA THR A 198 -5.03 3.28 -12.85
C THR A 198 -6.53 3.42 -12.52
N ALA A 199 -7.17 2.43 -11.89
CA ALA A 199 -8.60 2.45 -11.63
C ALA A 199 -9.01 3.56 -10.65
N LYS A 200 -10.21 4.12 -10.81
CA LYS A 200 -10.66 5.28 -10.01
C LYS A 200 -12.04 5.05 -9.41
N VAL A 201 -12.31 5.75 -8.32
CA VAL A 201 -13.68 6.03 -7.88
C VAL A 201 -14.00 7.47 -8.28
N ILE A 202 -15.04 7.66 -9.09
CA ILE A 202 -15.42 8.98 -9.62
C ILE A 202 -16.86 9.27 -9.19
N THR A 203 -17.02 10.28 -8.35
CA THR A 203 -18.30 10.63 -7.74
C THR A 203 -18.83 11.92 -8.34
N TYR A 204 -19.87 11.83 -9.16
CA TYR A 204 -20.73 12.96 -9.55
C TYR A 204 -21.96 13.08 -8.64
N GLY A 205 -22.45 11.97 -8.10
CA GLY A 205 -23.54 11.91 -7.14
C GLY A 205 -23.08 12.01 -5.69
N THR A 206 -23.64 11.16 -4.82
CA THR A 206 -23.34 11.11 -3.38
C THR A 206 -22.72 9.77 -3.00
N LEU A 207 -21.59 9.80 -2.30
CA LEU A 207 -20.94 8.64 -1.69
C LEU A 207 -21.20 8.62 -0.18
N LEU A 208 -21.84 7.56 0.30
CA LEU A 208 -22.09 7.30 1.72
C LEU A 208 -21.34 6.03 2.14
N ALA A 209 -20.07 6.18 2.53
CA ALA A 209 -19.23 5.11 3.04
C ALA A 209 -19.16 5.18 4.58
N LYS A 210 -20.03 4.44 5.25
CA LYS A 210 -20.18 4.50 6.72
C LYS A 210 -19.74 3.18 7.34
N GLY A 211 -18.44 3.06 7.56
CA GLY A 211 -17.83 1.92 8.25
C GLY A 211 -18.07 1.95 9.75
N THR A 212 -17.41 1.03 10.45
CA THR A 212 -17.28 1.04 11.91
C THR A 212 -15.83 0.77 12.28
N ARG A 213 -15.44 1.04 13.53
CA ARG A 213 -14.07 0.79 13.99
C ARG A 213 -13.66 -0.68 13.81
N GLU A 214 -14.57 -1.60 14.11
CA GLU A 214 -14.35 -3.04 14.00
C GLU A 214 -14.40 -3.52 12.54
N LYS A 215 -15.16 -2.82 11.68
CA LYS A 215 -15.36 -3.15 10.28
C LYS A 215 -15.21 -1.89 9.41
N PRO A 216 -13.97 -1.39 9.23
CA PRO A 216 -13.76 -0.25 8.37
C PRO A 216 -14.03 -0.60 6.91
N ILE A 217 -14.43 0.39 6.11
CA ILE A 217 -14.50 0.24 4.65
C ILE A 217 -13.10 0.48 4.09
N VAL A 218 -12.62 -0.36 3.18
CA VAL A 218 -11.23 -0.31 2.69
C VAL A 218 -11.17 -0.12 1.19
N PHE A 219 -10.42 0.87 0.72
CA PHE A 219 -10.03 1.07 -0.68
C PHE A 219 -8.52 0.92 -0.82
N ARG A 220 -8.08 -0.06 -1.63
CA ARG A 220 -6.66 -0.40 -1.81
C ARG A 220 -6.39 -0.98 -3.20
N GLY A 221 -5.11 -1.04 -3.59
CA GLY A 221 -4.68 -1.75 -4.79
C GLY A 221 -4.99 -3.25 -4.73
N ASP A 222 -5.17 -3.87 -5.89
CA ASP A 222 -5.46 -5.31 -6.05
C ASP A 222 -4.22 -6.21 -6.00
N ARG A 223 -3.01 -5.64 -6.05
CA ARG A 223 -1.76 -6.37 -5.86
C ARG A 223 -1.44 -6.65 -4.40
N LEU A 224 -1.36 -7.93 -4.07
CA LEU A 224 -1.17 -8.43 -2.69
C LEU A 224 0.22 -9.01 -2.43
N ASP A 225 1.06 -9.08 -3.46
CA ASP A 225 2.41 -9.62 -3.42
C ASP A 225 3.47 -8.56 -3.05
N PHE A 226 4.75 -8.91 -3.23
CA PHE A 226 5.89 -8.09 -2.80
C PHE A 226 6.66 -7.50 -3.98
N ILE A 227 7.06 -6.23 -3.83
CA ILE A 227 8.06 -5.59 -4.69
C ILE A 227 9.46 -6.07 -4.29
N LEU A 228 9.73 -6.02 -2.98
CA LEU A 228 10.94 -6.55 -2.37
C LEU A 228 10.52 -7.63 -1.41
N ASN A 229 10.87 -8.88 -1.71
CA ASN A 229 10.49 -10.05 -0.94
C ASN A 229 10.70 -9.82 0.56
N ASP A 230 9.66 -10.08 1.35
CA ASP A 230 9.59 -9.92 2.81
C ASP A 230 9.86 -8.51 3.39
N ILE A 231 10.11 -7.51 2.54
CA ILE A 231 10.49 -6.15 2.96
C ILE A 231 9.42 -5.14 2.56
N LEU A 232 9.03 -5.09 1.28
CA LEU A 232 8.11 -4.08 0.75
C LEU A 232 6.97 -4.73 -0.06
N PRO A 233 5.78 -4.88 0.53
CA PRO A 233 4.59 -5.32 -0.22
C PRO A 233 4.04 -4.19 -1.11
N TYR A 234 3.36 -4.57 -2.20
CA TYR A 234 2.60 -3.61 -3.01
C TYR A 234 1.54 -2.87 -2.17
N ASP A 235 0.98 -3.53 -1.16
CA ASP A 235 0.04 -2.94 -0.20
C ASP A 235 0.68 -1.96 0.82
N ARG A 236 1.92 -1.54 0.61
CA ARG A 236 2.51 -0.37 1.29
C ARG A 236 3.15 0.62 0.32
N THR A 237 3.05 0.35 -0.97
CA THR A 237 3.69 1.16 -2.00
C THR A 237 2.66 2.13 -2.56
N PRO A 238 2.99 3.42 -2.74
CA PRO A 238 2.08 4.37 -3.37
C PRO A 238 1.79 4.02 -4.84
N SER A 239 0.84 4.74 -5.44
CA SER A 239 0.58 4.70 -6.90
C SER A 239 0.13 3.35 -7.46
N GLN A 240 -0.61 2.54 -6.68
CA GLN A 240 -1.15 1.25 -7.13
C GLN A 240 -2.50 1.34 -7.85
N TRP A 241 -3.19 2.48 -7.72
CA TRP A 241 -4.47 2.77 -8.38
C TRP A 241 -4.69 4.29 -8.43
N GLY A 242 -5.72 4.78 -9.10
CA GLY A 242 -5.86 6.21 -9.41
C GLY A 242 -6.21 7.14 -8.23
N GLY A 243 -7.11 6.72 -7.34
CA GLY A 243 -7.63 7.54 -6.23
C GLY A 243 -9.15 7.77 -6.30
N ILE A 244 -9.67 8.60 -5.39
CA ILE A 244 -11.10 8.95 -5.27
C ILE A 244 -11.30 10.41 -5.65
N PHE A 245 -12.19 10.65 -6.61
CA PHE A 245 -12.45 11.94 -7.20
C PHE A 245 -13.88 12.39 -6.94
N PHE A 246 -14.04 13.56 -6.33
CA PHE A 246 -15.33 14.22 -6.12
C PHE A 246 -15.47 15.35 -7.13
N ARG A 247 -16.36 15.14 -8.09
CA ARG A 247 -16.64 16.08 -9.19
C ARG A 247 -17.40 17.32 -8.67
N PRO A 248 -17.44 18.45 -9.40
CA PRO A 248 -17.99 19.71 -8.92
C PRO A 248 -19.40 19.59 -8.32
N GLU A 249 -20.24 18.73 -8.88
CA GLU A 249 -21.65 18.51 -8.53
C GLU A 249 -21.87 17.56 -7.36
N SER A 250 -20.83 16.85 -6.90
CA SER A 250 -20.94 15.88 -5.82
C SER A 250 -20.93 16.56 -4.46
N TYR A 251 -22.02 16.48 -3.71
CA TYR A 251 -22.17 17.07 -2.37
C TYR A 251 -22.68 16.04 -1.36
N HIS A 252 -22.68 16.43 -0.08
CA HIS A 252 -23.23 15.64 1.02
C HIS A 252 -22.62 14.25 1.19
N ASN A 253 -21.38 14.09 0.74
CA ASN A 253 -20.64 12.85 0.90
C ASN A 253 -20.29 12.62 2.37
N ILE A 254 -20.30 11.37 2.78
CA ILE A 254 -19.91 10.93 4.12
C ILE A 254 -18.93 9.78 3.99
N MET A 255 -17.80 9.93 4.68
CA MET A 255 -16.82 8.87 4.89
C MET A 255 -16.55 8.76 6.39
N ASP A 256 -16.98 7.68 7.01
CA ASP A 256 -16.72 7.39 8.41
C ASP A 256 -16.09 6.01 8.55
N ASN A 257 -15.03 5.89 9.36
CA ASN A 257 -14.25 4.66 9.51
C ASN A 257 -13.83 4.04 8.16
N VAL A 258 -13.26 4.87 7.28
CA VAL A 258 -12.76 4.46 5.96
C VAL A 258 -11.24 4.43 5.96
N ILE A 259 -10.67 3.42 5.31
CA ILE A 259 -9.24 3.31 5.04
C ILE A 259 -9.04 3.42 3.53
N VAL A 260 -8.29 4.43 3.08
CA VAL A 260 -7.90 4.60 1.68
C VAL A 260 -6.39 4.61 1.62
N ARG A 261 -5.79 3.69 0.86
CA ARG A 261 -4.33 3.60 0.83
C ARG A 261 -3.75 3.26 -0.53
N ASN A 262 -2.48 3.64 -0.70
CA ASN A 262 -1.63 3.20 -1.80
C ASN A 262 -2.10 3.67 -3.19
N GLY A 263 -2.84 4.77 -3.24
CA GLY A 263 -3.28 5.38 -4.50
C GLY A 263 -2.22 6.30 -5.10
N LYS A 264 -2.42 6.70 -6.35
CA LYS A 264 -1.67 7.78 -7.00
C LYS A 264 -2.05 9.10 -6.35
N THR A 265 -3.35 9.38 -6.28
CA THR A 265 -3.90 10.44 -5.41
C THR A 265 -4.78 9.79 -4.33
N GLY A 266 -5.03 10.49 -3.23
CA GLY A 266 -5.98 10.03 -2.21
C GLY A 266 -7.39 10.51 -2.51
N LEU A 267 -7.81 11.59 -1.85
CA LEU A 267 -9.10 12.26 -2.05
C LEU A 267 -8.89 13.57 -2.80
N THR A 268 -9.48 13.67 -3.99
CA THR A 268 -9.39 14.86 -4.85
C THR A 268 -10.77 15.50 -5.00
N PHE A 269 -10.93 16.73 -4.51
CA PHE A 269 -12.16 17.50 -4.62
C PHE A 269 -11.97 18.62 -5.62
N GLU A 270 -12.72 18.55 -6.73
CA GLU A 270 -12.73 19.62 -7.72
C GLU A 270 -13.53 20.84 -7.26
N LYS A 271 -13.29 21.98 -7.92
CA LYS A 271 -13.91 23.27 -7.62
C LYS A 271 -15.42 23.14 -7.37
N SER A 272 -15.87 23.57 -6.20
CA SER A 272 -17.29 23.56 -5.82
C SER A 272 -17.73 24.87 -5.16
N SER A 273 -18.98 24.95 -4.70
CA SER A 273 -19.44 26.04 -3.83
C SER A 273 -19.16 25.70 -2.36
N PRO A 274 -18.54 26.58 -1.56
CA PRO A 274 -18.38 26.37 -0.12
C PRO A 274 -19.70 26.57 0.67
N GLY A 275 -20.78 27.01 0.01
CA GLY A 275 -22.11 27.12 0.64
C GLY A 275 -22.76 25.77 0.97
N GLU A 276 -22.23 24.67 0.45
CA GLU A 276 -22.74 23.32 0.67
C GLU A 276 -21.61 22.36 1.06
N SER A 277 -21.88 21.50 2.03
CA SER A 277 -20.93 20.49 2.51
C SER A 277 -20.54 19.53 1.38
N LYS A 278 -19.24 19.53 1.02
CA LYS A 278 -18.66 18.63 0.02
C LYS A 278 -18.41 17.25 0.59
N LEU A 279 -17.84 17.17 1.80
CA LEU A 279 -17.53 15.93 2.51
C LEU A 279 -17.55 16.15 4.02
N LYS A 280 -18.04 15.14 4.74
CA LYS A 280 -17.70 14.91 6.15
C LYS A 280 -16.87 13.64 6.27
N LEU A 281 -15.63 13.78 6.74
CA LEU A 281 -14.68 12.69 6.95
C LEU A 281 -14.45 12.49 8.45
N SER A 282 -14.61 11.28 8.95
CA SER A 282 -14.45 10.98 10.37
C SER A 282 -13.80 9.62 10.63
N ASN A 283 -13.04 9.50 11.71
CA ASN A 283 -12.46 8.25 12.21
C ASN A 283 -11.69 7.44 11.15
N SER A 284 -11.12 8.10 10.15
CA SER A 284 -10.63 7.47 8.93
C SER A 284 -9.10 7.45 8.87
N GLN A 285 -8.54 6.71 7.92
CA GLN A 285 -7.11 6.75 7.61
C GLN A 285 -6.93 6.84 6.10
N ILE A 286 -6.30 7.91 5.63
CA ILE A 286 -5.92 8.07 4.22
C ILE A 286 -4.38 8.11 4.21
N THR A 287 -3.73 7.17 3.53
CA THR A 287 -2.27 7.03 3.65
C THR A 287 -1.55 6.55 2.39
N ASN A 288 -0.27 6.88 2.29
CA ASN A 288 0.67 6.37 1.29
C ASN A 288 0.23 6.67 -0.15
N MET A 289 0.14 7.96 -0.51
CA MET A 289 -0.22 8.39 -1.86
C MET A 289 1.02 8.86 -2.64
N GLY A 290 1.05 8.67 -3.97
CA GLY A 290 2.19 9.08 -4.78
C GLY A 290 2.23 10.60 -5.01
N GLU A 291 1.07 11.21 -5.20
CA GLU A 291 0.89 12.64 -5.38
C GLU A 291 0.23 13.25 -4.14
N ASN A 292 -0.67 14.23 -4.31
CA ASN A 292 -1.41 14.80 -3.19
C ASN A 292 -2.37 13.78 -2.59
N LEU A 293 -2.35 13.68 -1.26
CA LEU A 293 -3.20 12.76 -0.52
C LEU A 293 -4.60 13.31 -0.31
N PHE A 294 -4.70 14.59 0.00
CA PHE A 294 -5.97 15.28 0.15
C PHE A 294 -5.84 16.64 -0.54
N PHE A 295 -6.54 16.82 -1.66
CA PHE A 295 -6.54 18.07 -2.42
C PHE A 295 -7.96 18.60 -2.55
N ALA A 296 -8.19 19.84 -2.14
CA ALA A 296 -9.49 20.48 -2.26
C ALA A 296 -9.37 21.90 -2.83
N LEU A 297 -10.24 22.22 -3.79
CA LEU A 297 -10.35 23.53 -4.40
C LEU A 297 -11.73 24.13 -4.12
N ASN A 298 -11.80 25.20 -3.34
CA ASN A 298 -13.02 25.96 -3.05
C ASN A 298 -14.16 25.08 -2.52
N CYS A 299 -13.86 24.20 -1.56
CA CYS A 299 -14.84 23.26 -0.99
C CYS A 299 -15.22 23.62 0.44
N ASN A 300 -16.33 23.07 0.92
CA ASN A 300 -16.65 23.02 2.35
C ASN A 300 -16.46 21.59 2.88
N ILE A 301 -15.43 21.37 3.71
CA ILE A 301 -15.09 20.03 4.21
C ILE A 301 -14.80 20.05 5.71
N GLU A 302 -15.40 19.09 6.42
CA GLU A 302 -15.11 18.80 7.83
C GLU A 302 -14.38 17.46 7.95
N VAL A 303 -13.27 17.45 8.70
CA VAL A 303 -12.45 16.28 8.97
C VAL A 303 -12.23 16.13 10.47
N THR A 304 -12.59 14.99 11.05
CA THR A 304 -12.48 14.74 12.50
C THR A 304 -11.82 13.41 12.81
N ASN A 305 -11.04 13.32 13.89
CA ASN A 305 -10.45 12.06 14.38
C ASN A 305 -9.76 11.21 13.29
N THR A 306 -9.08 11.86 12.35
CA THR A 306 -8.60 11.21 11.11
C THR A 306 -7.08 11.33 10.98
N GLU A 307 -6.46 10.23 10.56
CA GLU A 307 -5.06 10.19 10.17
C GLU A 307 -4.93 10.42 8.65
N LEU A 308 -4.15 11.42 8.26
CA LEU A 308 -3.81 11.74 6.87
C LEU A 308 -2.29 11.73 6.75
N THR A 309 -1.72 10.70 6.12
CA THR A 309 -0.29 10.43 6.27
C THR A 309 0.43 9.97 5.01
N ASN A 310 1.68 10.41 4.85
CA ASN A 310 2.61 10.00 3.80
C ASN A 310 2.08 10.22 2.36
N ALA A 311 2.61 11.27 1.73
CA ALA A 311 2.33 11.62 0.34
C ALA A 311 3.63 11.99 -0.36
N GLY A 312 3.82 11.60 -1.63
CA GLY A 312 4.91 12.16 -2.44
C GLY A 312 4.69 13.66 -2.74
N GLY A 313 3.42 14.08 -2.83
CA GLY A 313 3.00 15.48 -2.81
C GLY A 313 2.70 16.01 -1.40
N GLY A 314 1.74 16.94 -1.31
CA GLY A 314 1.23 17.43 -0.03
C GLY A 314 0.29 16.41 0.62
N VAL A 315 0.33 16.31 1.95
CA VAL A 315 -0.65 15.47 2.68
C VAL A 315 -2.02 16.14 2.63
N VAL A 316 -2.07 17.44 2.90
CA VAL A 316 -3.26 18.27 2.71
C VAL A 316 -2.89 19.52 1.92
N VAL A 317 -3.62 19.74 0.83
CA VAL A 317 -3.53 20.92 -0.02
C VAL A 317 -4.92 21.53 -0.14
N LEU A 318 -5.10 22.72 0.43
CA LEU A 318 -6.37 23.45 0.45
C LEU A 318 -6.21 24.74 -0.33
N ILE A 319 -7.12 24.98 -1.28
CA ILE A 319 -7.11 26.20 -2.09
C ILE A 319 -8.48 26.84 -2.08
N GLY A 320 -8.67 27.88 -1.26
CA GLY A 320 -9.96 28.55 -1.06
C GLY A 320 -11.06 27.62 -0.52
N GLY A 321 -12.14 28.19 0.02
CA GLY A 321 -13.24 27.45 0.62
C GLY A 321 -13.20 27.45 2.15
N GLU A 322 -13.99 26.56 2.75
CA GLU A 322 -14.21 26.48 4.20
C GLU A 322 -13.81 25.10 4.74
N TYR A 323 -12.88 25.07 5.68
CA TYR A 323 -12.30 23.83 6.19
C TYR A 323 -12.25 23.78 7.70
N ARG A 324 -12.58 22.62 8.25
CA ARG A 324 -12.46 22.35 9.69
C ARG A 324 -11.83 21.00 9.93
N PHE A 325 -10.69 21.00 10.62
CA PHE A 325 -9.94 19.81 11.02
C PHE A 325 -9.92 19.75 12.55
N ILE A 326 -10.30 18.61 13.13
CA ILE A 326 -10.40 18.44 14.58
C ILE A 326 -9.80 17.10 14.98
N HIS A 327 -8.85 17.11 15.91
CA HIS A 327 -8.17 15.88 16.34
C HIS A 327 -7.63 15.07 15.14
N CYS A 328 -6.93 15.75 14.22
CA CYS A 328 -6.32 15.12 13.05
C CYS A 328 -4.81 15.00 13.21
N THR A 329 -4.25 13.90 12.71
CA THR A 329 -2.79 13.76 12.56
C THR A 329 -2.44 13.87 11.08
N LEU A 330 -1.77 14.96 10.72
CA LEU A 330 -1.25 15.26 9.39
C LEU A 330 0.27 15.05 9.46
N ALA A 331 0.77 13.92 8.91
CA ALA A 331 2.20 13.62 9.01
C ALA A 331 2.77 13.09 7.69
N ASN A 332 3.85 13.70 7.20
CA ASN A 332 4.49 13.26 5.96
C ASN A 332 5.93 12.76 6.17
N PHE A 333 6.09 11.45 6.29
CA PHE A 333 7.37 10.75 6.39
C PHE A 333 7.60 9.84 5.18
N MET A 334 7.02 10.19 4.03
CA MET A 334 7.22 9.46 2.78
C MET A 334 8.71 9.29 2.49
N THR A 335 9.12 8.03 2.29
CA THR A 335 10.50 7.63 1.96
C THR A 335 10.60 6.85 0.66
N LEU A 336 9.48 6.29 0.17
CA LEU A 336 9.40 5.56 -1.09
C LEU A 336 9.37 6.50 -2.30
N GLU A 337 8.92 7.74 -2.09
CA GLU A 337 8.89 8.77 -3.12
C GLU A 337 9.53 10.06 -2.60
N LYS A 338 10.09 10.84 -3.54
CA LYS A 338 10.70 12.13 -3.20
C LYS A 338 9.61 13.16 -2.94
N ARG A 339 9.56 13.65 -1.71
CA ARG A 339 8.70 14.76 -1.32
C ARG A 339 9.12 16.08 -1.99
N ASN A 340 8.14 16.81 -2.51
CA ASN A 340 8.35 18.15 -3.09
C ASN A 340 7.48 19.26 -2.47
N THR A 341 6.53 18.90 -1.60
CA THR A 341 5.53 19.80 -1.03
C THR A 341 5.48 19.63 0.49
N SER A 342 5.22 20.72 1.22
CA SER A 342 5.01 20.70 2.68
C SER A 342 3.84 19.76 3.05
N CYS A 343 3.85 19.19 4.27
CA CYS A 343 2.74 18.37 4.75
C CYS A 343 1.38 19.08 4.59
N LEU A 344 1.27 20.33 5.05
CA LEU A 344 0.10 21.17 4.90
C LEU A 344 0.42 22.38 4.01
N THR A 345 -0.31 22.51 2.90
CA THR A 345 -0.29 23.71 2.06
C THR A 345 -1.67 24.35 2.00
N MET A 346 -1.73 25.65 2.23
CA MET A 346 -2.95 26.44 2.12
C MET A 346 -2.73 27.65 1.20
N ALA A 347 -3.66 27.85 0.27
CA ALA A 347 -3.67 28.97 -0.65
C ALA A 347 -5.07 29.58 -0.78
N ASN A 348 -5.15 30.86 -1.15
CA ASN A 348 -6.38 31.54 -1.56
C ASN A 348 -6.35 31.94 -3.05
N ASN A 349 -5.49 31.30 -3.85
CA ASN A 349 -5.49 31.47 -5.29
C ASN A 349 -5.12 30.18 -6.02
N ALA A 350 -5.64 30.01 -7.23
CA ALA A 350 -5.17 29.02 -8.20
C ALA A 350 -5.53 29.47 -9.60
N ASN A 351 -4.69 29.14 -10.58
CA ASN A 351 -4.93 29.43 -12.00
C ASN A 351 -5.25 30.92 -12.29
N LYS A 352 -4.62 31.84 -11.55
CA LYS A 352 -4.86 33.30 -11.61
C LYS A 352 -6.26 33.74 -11.17
N GLU A 353 -7.00 32.88 -10.49
CA GLU A 353 -8.26 33.20 -9.81
C GLU A 353 -8.03 33.21 -8.31
N ALA A 354 -8.64 34.18 -7.61
CA ALA A 354 -8.60 34.29 -6.16
C ALA A 354 -9.85 33.66 -5.54
N TYR A 355 -9.68 32.99 -4.40
CA TYR A 355 -10.71 32.24 -3.70
C TYR A 355 -10.61 32.52 -2.20
N PRO A 356 -11.63 33.11 -1.54
CA PRO A 356 -11.62 33.29 -0.10
C PRO A 356 -11.35 31.97 0.62
N LEU A 357 -10.41 31.95 1.55
CA LEU A 357 -10.10 30.78 2.38
C LEU A 357 -10.50 31.04 3.83
N LYS A 358 -11.16 30.06 4.45
CA LYS A 358 -11.39 29.98 5.89
C LYS A 358 -11.05 28.58 6.39
N ALA A 359 -10.00 28.44 7.21
CA ALA A 359 -9.55 27.14 7.69
C ALA A 359 -9.33 27.12 9.21
N THR A 360 -9.83 26.08 9.89
CA THR A 360 -9.65 25.87 11.33
C THR A 360 -9.04 24.51 11.60
N PHE A 361 -8.04 24.48 12.47
CA PHE A 361 -7.36 23.27 12.94
C PHE A 361 -7.41 23.29 14.47
N ASP A 362 -8.23 22.43 15.05
CA ASP A 362 -8.33 22.27 16.50
C ASP A 362 -7.72 20.94 16.91
N ASN A 363 -6.80 20.95 17.89
CA ASN A 363 -6.19 19.73 18.42
C ASN A 363 -5.50 18.88 17.33
N CYS A 364 -4.91 19.49 16.31
CA CYS A 364 -4.23 18.80 15.21
C CYS A 364 -2.70 18.71 15.36
N ILE A 365 -2.12 17.66 14.78
CA ILE A 365 -0.67 17.53 14.56
C ILE A 365 -0.36 17.81 13.09
N ILE A 366 0.63 18.66 12.81
CA ILE A 366 1.22 18.90 11.49
C ILE A 366 2.73 18.64 11.58
N ASP A 367 3.18 17.57 10.95
CA ASP A 367 4.55 17.07 11.07
C ASP A 367 5.06 16.39 9.78
N GLY A 368 6.36 16.11 9.73
CA GLY A 368 6.96 15.34 8.66
C GLY A 368 8.49 15.40 8.65
N SER A 369 9.07 14.84 7.60
CA SER A 369 10.53 14.72 7.42
C SER A 369 11.26 16.01 7.00
N PHE A 370 10.57 17.08 6.61
CA PHE A 370 11.21 18.37 6.36
C PHE A 370 11.62 19.00 7.69
N ALA A 371 12.66 19.84 7.63
CA ALA A 371 13.02 20.70 8.74
C ALA A 371 11.91 21.74 8.98
N ALA A 372 11.87 22.33 10.17
CA ALA A 372 10.91 23.37 10.57
C ALA A 372 10.99 24.69 9.78
N GLY A 373 11.75 24.73 8.68
CA GLY A 373 12.04 25.93 7.91
C GLY A 373 13.14 26.79 8.56
N LYS A 374 13.65 27.76 7.81
CA LYS A 374 14.49 28.84 8.36
C LYS A 374 13.66 30.08 8.70
N GLU A 375 12.63 30.31 7.90
CA GLU A 375 11.63 31.37 8.10
C GLU A 375 10.48 30.87 8.97
N GLU A 376 9.78 31.78 9.63
CA GLU A 376 8.60 31.45 10.42
C GLU A 376 7.46 30.95 9.53
N TYR A 377 6.69 29.99 10.05
CA TYR A 377 5.50 29.42 9.41
C TYR A 377 5.80 28.77 8.04
N LYS A 378 7.05 28.28 7.86
CA LYS A 378 7.53 27.50 6.69
C LYS A 378 7.99 26.09 7.10
N GLY A 379 8.42 25.28 6.14
CA GLY A 379 8.81 23.88 6.39
C GLY A 379 7.64 22.93 6.14
N GLU A 380 7.12 22.26 7.18
CA GLU A 380 5.95 21.38 7.04
C GLU A 380 4.63 22.12 6.87
N LEU A 381 4.65 23.44 7.05
CA LEU A 381 3.57 24.36 6.72
C LEU A 381 3.98 25.22 5.51
N ASN A 382 3.05 25.44 4.59
CA ASN A 382 3.18 26.44 3.54
C ASN A 382 1.90 27.24 3.39
N LEU A 383 1.98 28.54 3.71
CA LEU A 383 0.91 29.52 3.50
C LEU A 383 1.25 30.36 2.27
N SER A 384 0.36 30.33 1.27
CA SER A 384 0.47 31.09 0.02
C SER A 384 -0.70 32.07 -0.08
N VAL A 385 -0.43 33.33 0.30
CA VAL A 385 -1.45 34.38 0.41
C VAL A 385 -1.43 35.29 -0.81
N ASP A 386 -2.61 35.62 -1.30
CA ASP A 386 -2.90 36.60 -2.34
C ASP A 386 -3.86 37.66 -1.79
N ASP A 387 -3.50 38.93 -1.88
CA ASP A 387 -4.31 40.04 -1.34
C ASP A 387 -5.65 40.23 -2.08
N ALA A 388 -5.85 39.56 -3.22
CA ALA A 388 -7.10 39.62 -3.97
C ALA A 388 -8.29 38.91 -3.30
N ALA A 389 -8.07 38.09 -2.28
CA ALA A 389 -9.14 37.44 -1.51
C ALA A 389 -8.77 37.26 -0.02
N PRO A 390 -9.75 37.19 0.90
CA PRO A 390 -9.47 36.89 2.30
C PRO A 390 -8.74 35.55 2.50
N PHE A 391 -7.82 35.51 3.46
CA PHE A 391 -7.10 34.31 3.90
C PHE A 391 -7.24 34.18 5.42
N GLU A 392 -8.36 33.63 5.87
CA GLU A 392 -8.68 33.43 7.28
C GLU A 392 -8.25 32.02 7.72
N TYR A 393 -7.46 31.94 8.78
CA TYR A 393 -7.08 30.65 9.35
C TYR A 393 -6.84 30.74 10.85
N LEU A 394 -7.03 29.61 11.54
CA LEU A 394 -6.77 29.44 12.96
C LEU A 394 -6.25 28.04 13.24
N PHE A 395 -5.12 27.98 13.95
CA PHE A 395 -4.63 26.78 14.63
C PHE A 395 -4.84 26.96 16.12
N ASN A 396 -5.54 26.04 16.76
CA ASN A 396 -5.89 26.07 18.17
C ASN A 396 -5.44 24.76 18.83
N HIS A 397 -4.56 24.86 19.83
CA HIS A 397 -4.00 23.71 20.55
C HIS A 397 -3.41 22.64 19.61
N CYS A 398 -2.57 23.07 18.66
CA CYS A 398 -1.93 22.20 17.69
C CYS A 398 -0.48 21.89 18.04
N VAL A 399 0.06 20.80 17.50
CA VAL A 399 1.51 20.60 17.36
C VAL A 399 1.88 20.90 15.90
N VAL A 400 2.82 21.80 15.67
CA VAL A 400 3.25 22.17 14.30
C VAL A 400 4.76 22.17 14.20
N LYS A 401 5.30 21.36 13.29
CA LYS A 401 6.73 21.35 12.98
C LYS A 401 7.12 22.51 12.07
N THR A 402 7.27 23.68 12.66
CA THR A 402 7.68 24.92 12.01
C THR A 402 8.32 25.86 13.05
N ASN A 403 9.13 26.82 12.60
CA ASN A 403 9.50 27.95 13.45
C ASN A 403 8.32 28.93 13.53
N GLY A 404 8.08 29.51 14.70
CA GLY A 404 7.02 30.50 14.87
C GLY A 404 6.70 30.74 16.34
N SER A 405 5.70 31.59 16.55
CA SER A 405 5.17 31.92 17.88
C SER A 405 3.65 32.08 17.83
N ASN A 406 3.02 31.99 19.01
CA ASN A 406 1.58 32.16 19.17
C ASN A 406 1.15 33.61 18.89
N ASN A 407 0.01 33.76 18.22
CA ASN A 407 -0.61 35.02 17.83
C ASN A 407 -2.11 34.81 17.56
N ASP A 408 -2.78 35.75 16.89
CA ASP A 408 -4.23 35.65 16.61
C ASP A 408 -4.62 34.45 15.75
N HIS A 409 -3.71 33.97 14.90
CA HIS A 409 -3.88 32.80 14.03
C HIS A 409 -3.36 31.49 14.64
N PHE A 410 -2.48 31.56 15.63
CA PHE A 410 -1.88 30.39 16.29
C PHE A 410 -2.09 30.52 17.80
N LYS A 411 -3.10 29.84 18.33
CA LYS A 411 -3.49 29.87 19.75
C LYS A 411 -3.03 28.58 20.42
N GLU A 412 -2.22 28.71 21.47
CA GLU A 412 -1.71 27.58 22.26
C GLU A 412 -1.05 26.49 21.39
N VAL A 413 -0.36 26.91 20.32
CA VAL A 413 0.35 26.00 19.42
C VAL A 413 1.72 25.66 19.97
N LEU A 414 2.04 24.36 19.93
CA LEU A 414 3.34 23.79 20.26
C LEU A 414 4.20 23.74 18.98
N PHE A 415 4.99 24.80 18.78
CA PHE A 415 5.98 24.87 17.70
C PHE A 415 7.20 23.99 18.02
N THR A 416 7.68 23.23 17.04
CA THR A 416 8.82 22.32 17.24
C THR A 416 9.72 22.21 16.01
N ASN A 417 11.01 21.92 16.26
CA ASN A 417 11.97 21.50 15.24
C ASN A 417 12.23 19.99 15.24
N VAL A 418 11.74 19.26 16.24
CA VAL A 418 11.82 17.80 16.36
C VAL A 418 10.42 17.20 16.29
N SER A 419 10.26 16.16 15.49
CA SER A 419 8.99 15.44 15.35
C SER A 419 8.60 14.73 16.66
N PRO A 420 7.31 14.66 17.00
CA PRO A 420 6.81 13.80 18.06
C PRO A 420 7.34 12.36 17.97
N SER A 421 7.46 11.69 19.11
CA SER A 421 7.81 10.28 19.16
C SER A 421 6.60 9.41 18.83
N TYR A 422 6.62 8.84 17.61
CA TYR A 422 5.67 7.86 17.12
C TYR A 422 6.13 6.42 17.36
N ARG A 423 5.18 5.49 17.49
CA ARG A 423 5.45 4.07 17.73
C ARG A 423 6.29 3.41 16.65
N LEU A 424 6.08 3.75 15.38
CA LEU A 424 6.89 3.26 14.25
C LEU A 424 7.16 4.38 13.23
N LYS A 425 8.43 4.56 12.87
CA LYS A 425 8.90 5.66 11.99
C LYS A 425 9.15 5.25 10.54
N GLY A 426 8.61 4.11 10.09
CA GLY A 426 8.81 3.62 8.72
C GLY A 426 10.25 3.23 8.38
N GLY A 427 10.57 3.27 7.08
CA GLY A 427 11.86 2.87 6.54
C GLY A 427 12.08 1.36 6.50
N GLU A 428 13.19 0.94 5.89
CA GLU A 428 13.51 -0.47 5.63
C GLU A 428 13.55 -1.32 6.92
N LYS A 429 14.13 -0.80 8.01
CA LYS A 429 14.18 -1.48 9.32
C LYS A 429 12.78 -1.87 9.84
N ASN A 430 11.76 -1.05 9.55
CA ASN A 430 10.37 -1.31 9.95
C ASN A 430 9.53 -1.86 8.80
N LYS A 431 10.16 -2.35 7.72
CA LYS A 431 9.48 -2.85 6.51
C LYS A 431 8.48 -1.82 5.94
N TYR A 432 8.85 -0.54 5.98
CA TYR A 432 8.04 0.59 5.56
C TYR A 432 6.67 0.71 6.27
N ARG A 433 6.54 0.15 7.48
CA ARG A 433 5.35 0.31 8.32
C ARG A 433 5.46 1.56 9.18
N PHE A 434 4.39 2.34 9.21
CA PHE A 434 4.25 3.51 10.06
C PHE A 434 3.16 3.26 11.11
N ASP A 435 3.31 3.89 12.27
CA ASP A 435 2.33 3.90 13.34
C ASP A 435 2.48 5.24 14.06
N PHE A 436 1.59 6.18 13.73
CA PHE A 436 1.63 7.57 14.20
C PHE A 436 0.96 7.77 15.57
N ARG A 437 0.64 6.69 16.29
CA ARG A 437 0.22 6.80 17.68
C ARG A 437 1.39 7.33 18.54
N PRO A 438 1.10 8.13 19.59
CA PRO A 438 2.12 8.53 20.55
C PRO A 438 2.83 7.33 21.17
N ASP A 439 4.16 7.41 21.27
CA ASP A 439 4.99 6.32 21.80
C ASP A 439 5.15 6.36 23.34
N SER A 440 5.01 7.52 23.97
CA SER A 440 5.24 7.70 25.41
C SER A 440 4.39 8.83 26.01
N LEU A 441 4.25 8.86 27.35
CA LEU A 441 3.66 9.98 28.09
C LEU A 441 4.39 11.32 27.87
N THR A 442 5.66 11.28 27.46
CA THR A 442 6.47 12.47 27.18
C THR A 442 6.41 12.89 25.72
N THR A 443 5.67 12.16 24.87
CA THR A 443 5.50 12.53 23.47
C THR A 443 4.84 13.91 23.39
N LEU A 444 5.41 14.78 22.55
CA LEU A 444 4.87 16.12 22.34
C LEU A 444 3.40 16.05 21.89
N GLY A 445 2.53 16.77 22.60
CA GLY A 445 1.09 16.80 22.35
C GLY A 445 0.24 15.94 23.30
N VAL A 446 0.85 15.01 24.04
CA VAL A 446 0.15 14.20 25.04
C VAL A 446 -0.29 15.07 26.23
N GLY A 447 -1.58 15.03 26.56
CA GLY A 447 -2.22 15.82 27.62
C GLY A 447 -2.28 17.32 27.34
N LYS A 448 -2.23 17.76 26.07
CA LYS A 448 -2.14 19.17 25.67
C LYS A 448 -3.28 19.67 24.77
N ALA A 449 -4.27 18.85 24.46
CA ALA A 449 -5.41 19.28 23.65
C ALA A 449 -6.36 20.20 24.43
N ASP A 450 -7.10 21.03 23.69
CA ASP A 450 -8.19 21.86 24.19
C ASP A 450 -9.33 20.96 24.68
N ILE A 451 -9.61 21.01 25.99
CA ILE A 451 -10.63 20.19 26.64
C ILE A 451 -12.06 20.52 26.17
N PHE A 452 -12.37 21.77 25.82
CA PHE A 452 -13.71 22.16 25.39
C PHE A 452 -14.01 21.69 23.96
N VAL A 453 -12.99 21.68 23.10
CA VAL A 453 -13.07 21.00 21.81
C VAL A 453 -13.24 19.50 22.05
N THR A 454 -12.40 18.89 22.89
CA THR A 454 -12.43 17.44 23.11
C THR A 454 -13.74 16.95 23.73
N GLN A 455 -14.44 17.73 24.55
CA GLN A 455 -15.76 17.37 25.07
C GLN A 455 -16.80 17.08 23.96
N GLN A 456 -16.64 17.68 22.78
CA GLN A 456 -17.48 17.40 21.61
C GLN A 456 -17.02 16.16 20.81
N TYR A 457 -15.79 15.71 21.02
CA TYR A 457 -15.15 14.58 20.34
C TYR A 457 -14.43 13.67 21.35
N PRO A 458 -15.15 13.07 22.32
CA PRO A 458 -14.57 12.48 23.53
C PRO A 458 -13.84 11.16 23.31
N VAL A 459 -13.85 10.62 22.08
CA VAL A 459 -13.28 9.32 21.75
C VAL A 459 -12.34 9.50 20.55
N ASP A 460 -11.16 8.91 20.63
CA ASP A 460 -10.17 8.92 19.54
C ASP A 460 -10.53 7.92 18.42
N ARG A 461 -9.70 7.87 17.38
CA ARG A 461 -9.91 6.97 16.24
C ARG A 461 -9.92 5.47 16.63
N TYR A 462 -9.24 5.07 17.71
CA TYR A 462 -9.19 3.68 18.19
C TYR A 462 -10.25 3.37 19.25
N GLY A 463 -11.12 4.32 19.61
CA GLY A 463 -12.12 4.08 20.64
C GLY A 463 -11.68 4.42 22.05
N ILE A 464 -10.52 5.03 22.23
CA ILE A 464 -9.99 5.41 23.53
C ILE A 464 -10.66 6.71 23.97
N ASN A 465 -11.15 6.72 25.21
CA ASN A 465 -11.77 7.90 25.80
C ASN A 465 -10.68 8.95 26.12
N ARG A 466 -10.85 10.16 25.59
CA ARG A 466 -9.93 11.29 25.77
C ARG A 466 -10.15 12.06 27.08
N LEU A 467 -11.30 11.87 27.72
CA LEU A 467 -11.70 12.58 28.94
C LEU A 467 -11.22 11.87 30.21
N THR A 468 -10.07 11.21 30.15
CA THR A 468 -9.45 10.53 31.30
C THR A 468 -8.56 11.50 32.08
N ASN A 469 -8.09 11.07 33.26
CA ASN A 469 -7.17 11.87 34.06
C ASN A 469 -5.84 12.00 33.29
N ASP A 470 -5.28 13.21 33.23
CA ASP A 470 -4.06 13.65 32.52
C ASP A 470 -4.28 14.54 31.29
N GLY A 471 -5.55 14.79 30.93
CA GLY A 471 -5.94 15.69 29.85
C GLY A 471 -5.85 15.04 28.47
N PRO A 472 -6.58 15.56 27.46
CA PRO A 472 -6.67 14.91 26.15
C PRO A 472 -5.42 15.14 25.31
N ASP A 473 -5.17 14.22 24.37
CA ASP A 473 -4.03 14.28 23.46
C ASP A 473 -4.35 15.04 22.18
N ILE A 474 -3.39 15.84 21.72
CA ILE A 474 -3.42 16.47 20.39
C ILE A 474 -3.26 15.36 19.33
N GLY A 475 -4.07 15.41 18.28
CA GLY A 475 -4.04 14.48 17.15
C GLY A 475 -5.14 13.43 17.17
N ALA A 476 -5.05 12.47 16.24
CA ALA A 476 -6.07 11.45 16.00
C ALA A 476 -6.11 10.31 17.04
N TYR A 477 -5.12 10.26 17.94
CA TYR A 477 -4.89 9.14 18.84
C TYR A 477 -4.59 9.63 20.26
N GLU A 478 -5.10 8.90 21.24
CA GLU A 478 -4.64 8.98 22.63
C GLU A 478 -3.45 8.06 22.84
N PHE A 479 -2.56 8.46 23.74
CA PHE A 479 -1.49 7.64 24.25
C PHE A 479 -2.07 6.49 25.08
N VAL A 480 -1.65 5.28 24.74
CA VAL A 480 -1.87 4.08 25.53
C VAL A 480 -0.50 3.42 25.75
N PRO A 481 -0.13 3.06 27.00
CA PRO A 481 1.08 2.28 27.25
C PRO A 481 1.11 1.01 26.41
N LYS A 482 2.31 0.60 25.96
CA LYS A 482 2.48 -0.71 25.32
C LYS A 482 2.24 -1.79 26.38
N GLU A 483 1.56 -2.87 26.00
CA GLU A 483 1.51 -4.05 26.86
C GLU A 483 2.94 -4.59 27.01
N ASP A 484 3.37 -4.87 28.24
CA ASP A 484 4.66 -5.50 28.49
C ASP A 484 4.67 -6.88 27.82
N GLU A 485 5.44 -7.04 26.76
CA GLU A 485 5.61 -8.33 26.03
C GLU A 485 6.35 -9.40 26.87
N THR A 486 6.61 -9.15 28.15
CA THR A 486 7.09 -10.16 29.10
C THR A 486 5.92 -10.91 29.75
N LYS A 487 5.29 -11.82 29.00
CA LYS A 487 4.58 -12.97 29.55
C LYS A 487 4.74 -14.21 28.70
#